data_AF-A0A9Q6Z8K9-F1
#
_entry.id   AF-A0A9Q6Z8K9-F1
#
_cell.length_a   1.000
_cell.length_b   1.000
_cell.length_c   1.000
_cell.angle_alpha   90.00
_cell.angle_beta   90.00
_cell.angle_gamma   90.00
#
_symmetry.space_group_name_H-M   'P 1'
#
loop_
_entity.id
_entity.type
_entity.pdbx_description
1 polymer ?
#
loop_
_entity_poly.entity_id
_entity_poly.type
_entity_poly.pdbx_seq_one_letter_code
_entity_poly.pdbx_strand_id
1 'polypeptide(L)' 'MDIKTQSDQNILEQKILNHNLAINHLELAIKYHFDASRYFENGDIDKAIECNAKAQDSTNKAVEYSSKIDHNHLSK' A
#
# COMPACT_ATOMS: atom_id res chain seq x y z
N MET A 1 30.06 -15.48 -5.44
CA MET A 1 28.92 -14.73 -5.98
C MET A 1 29.47 -13.44 -6.56
N ASP A 2 29.15 -13.16 -7.81
CA ASP A 2 29.69 -11.99 -8.52
C ASP A 2 28.82 -10.76 -8.18
N ILE A 3 29.42 -9.56 -8.23
CA ILE A 3 28.77 -8.29 -7.83
C ILE A 3 27.40 -8.10 -8.51
N LYS A 4 27.28 -8.56 -9.77
CA LYS A 4 26.04 -8.51 -10.55
C LYS A 4 24.91 -9.34 -9.92
N THR A 5 25.21 -10.55 -9.46
CA THR A 5 24.23 -11.44 -8.81
C THR A 5 23.76 -10.88 -7.48
N GLN A 6 24.64 -10.24 -6.70
CA GLN A 6 24.26 -9.58 -5.45
C GLN A 6 23.36 -8.36 -5.71
N SER A 7 23.66 -7.58 -6.75
CA SER A 7 22.82 -6.44 -7.15
C SER A 7 21.43 -6.88 -7.60
N ASP A 8 21.33 -7.93 -8.41
CA ASP A 8 20.06 -8.46 -8.89
C ASP A 8 19.20 -9.03 -7.73
N GLN A 9 19.85 -9.69 -6.76
CA GLN A 9 19.17 -10.19 -5.57
C GLN A 9 18.63 -9.04 -4.69
N ASN A 10 19.43 -7.99 -4.48
CA ASN A 10 18.99 -6.81 -3.72
C ASN A 10 17.80 -6.10 -4.38
N ILE A 11 17.77 -6.01 -5.72
CA ILE A 11 16.65 -5.43 -6.47
C ILE A 11 15.39 -6.29 -6.28
N LEU A 12 15.52 -7.61 -6.34
CA LEU A 12 14.39 -8.52 -6.14
C LEU A 12 13.83 -8.43 -4.71
N GLU A 13 14.69 -8.41 -3.69
CA GLU A 13 14.30 -8.25 -2.30
C GLU A 13 13.55 -6.93 -2.08
N GLN A 14 14.02 -5.84 -2.69
CA GLN A 14 13.34 -4.54 -2.62
C GLN A 14 11.97 -4.55 -3.30
N LYS A 15 11.81 -5.25 -4.43
CA LYS A 15 10.51 -5.41 -5.10
C LYS A 15 9.52 -6.19 -4.25
N ILE A 16 9.97 -7.30 -3.65
CA ILE A 16 9.13 -8.11 -2.74
C ILE A 16 8.69 -7.28 -1.54
N LEU A 17 9.61 -6.50 -0.95
CA LEU A 17 9.28 -5.60 0.15
C LEU A 17 8.22 -4.58 -0.25
N ASN A 18 8.38 -3.91 -1.40
CA ASN A 18 7.40 -2.94 -1.88
C ASN A 18 6.04 -3.58 -2.16
N HIS A 19 5.99 -4.79 -2.72
CA HIS A 19 4.73 -5.54 -2.89
C HIS A 19 4.04 -5.79 -1.55
N ASN A 20 4.78 -6.28 -0.55
CA ASN A 20 4.22 -6.57 0.77
C ASN A 20 3.69 -5.30 1.45
N LEU A 21 4.41 -4.19 1.34
CA LEU A 21 3.98 -2.89 1.87
C LEU A 21 2.70 -2.40 1.17
N ALA A 22 2.61 -2.55 -0.16
CA ALA A 22 1.41 -2.19 -0.91
C ALA A 22 0.19 -3.02 -0.46
N ILE A 23 0.36 -4.35 -0.31
CA ILE A 23 -0.70 -5.26 0.15
C ILE A 23 -1.19 -4.87 1.55
N ASN A 24 -0.28 -4.66 2.50
CA ASN A 24 -0.64 -4.27 3.88
C ASN A 24 -1.47 -2.97 3.90
N HIS A 25 -1.12 -2.00 3.05
CA HIS A 25 -1.88 -0.76 2.95
C HIS A 25 -3.25 -0.95 2.29
N LEU A 26 -3.39 -1.86 1.31
CA LEU A 26 -4.70 -2.21 0.75
C LEU A 26 -5.59 -2.91 1.79
N GLU A 27 -5.04 -3.81 2.60
CA GLU A 27 -5.78 -4.47 3.68
C GLU A 27 -6.29 -3.45 4.72
N LEU A 28 -5.47 -2.47 5.08
CA LEU A 28 -5.87 -1.37 5.95
C LEU A 28 -6.97 -0.51 5.31
N ALA A 29 -6.87 -0.20 4.01
CA ALA A 29 -7.89 0.56 3.29
C ALA A 29 -9.25 -0.17 3.33
N ILE A 30 -9.25 -1.47 3.05
CA ILE A 30 -10.44 -2.32 3.12
C ILE A 30 -11.06 -2.29 4.53
N LYS A 31 -10.23 -2.46 5.57
CA LYS A 31 -10.69 -2.39 6.96
C LYS A 31 -11.36 -1.04 7.26
N TYR A 32 -10.72 0.06 6.88
CA TYR A 32 -11.27 1.40 7.13
C TYR A 32 -12.57 1.65 6.34
N HIS A 33 -12.72 1.10 5.14
CA HIS A 33 -14.00 1.17 4.43
C HIS A 33 -15.11 0.39 5.15
N PHE A 34 -14.82 -0.79 5.68
CA PHE A 34 -15.79 -1.53 6.51
C PHE A 34 -16.17 -0.77 7.78
N ASP A 35 -15.18 -0.19 8.48
CA ASP A 35 -15.44 0.64 9.65
C ASP A 35 -16.28 1.88 9.28
N ALA A 36 -15.99 2.53 8.14
CA ALA A 36 -16.76 3.67 7.65
C ALA A 36 -18.23 3.28 7.37
N SER A 37 -18.47 2.15 6.70
CA SER A 37 -19.83 1.63 6.46
C SER A 37 -20.56 1.40 7.78
N ARG A 38 -19.90 0.74 8.74
CA ARG A 38 -20.47 0.45 10.05
C ARG A 38 -20.81 1.72 10.83
N TYR A 39 -19.93 2.73 10.82
CA TYR A 39 -20.21 4.00 11.50
C TYR A 39 -21.35 4.77 10.82
N PHE A 40 -21.39 4.76 9.49
CA PHE A 40 -22.48 5.37 8.73
C PHE A 40 -23.83 4.72 9.04
N GLU A 41 -23.89 3.38 9.06
CA GLU A 41 -25.08 2.61 9.43
C GLU A 41 -25.56 2.90 10.86
N ASN A 42 -24.63 3.19 11.77
CA ASN A 42 -24.93 3.57 13.16
C ASN A 42 -25.27 5.06 13.33
N GLY A 43 -25.25 5.86 12.25
CA GLY A 43 -25.50 7.30 12.29
C GLY A 43 -24.33 8.14 12.83
N ASP A 44 -23.16 7.53 13.08
CA ASP A 44 -21.95 8.23 13.52
C ASP A 44 -21.17 8.76 12.30
N ILE A 45 -21.71 9.82 11.70
CA ILE A 45 -21.23 10.37 10.43
C ILE A 45 -19.80 10.89 10.52
N ASP A 46 -19.43 11.52 11.64
CA ASP A 46 -18.09 12.07 11.83
C ASP A 46 -17.03 10.96 11.81
N LYS A 47 -17.27 9.84 12.49
CA LYS A 47 -16.36 8.69 12.44
C LYS A 47 -16.36 8.00 11.09
N ALA A 48 -17.50 7.97 10.38
CA ALA A 48 -17.55 7.44 9.02
C ALA A 48 -16.65 8.25 8.07
N ILE A 49 -16.68 9.59 8.18
CA ILE A 49 -15.82 10.49 7.41
C ILE A 49 -14.34 10.27 7.78
N GLU A 50 -14.02 10.18 9.07
CA GLU A 50 -12.66 9.91 9.54
C GLU A 50 -12.12 8.59 8.98
N CYS A 51 -12.92 7.52 9.04
CA CYS A 51 -12.56 6.23 8.48
C CYS A 51 -12.36 6.28 6.97
N ASN A 52 -13.23 6.98 6.23
CA ASN A 52 -13.04 7.15 4.78
C ASN A 52 -11.73 7.88 4.44
N ALA A 53 -11.36 8.92 5.20
CA ALA A 53 -10.09 9.62 5.00
C ALA A 53 -8.88 8.70 5.25
N LYS A 54 -8.93 7.87 6.30
CA LYS A 54 -7.90 6.85 6.58
C LYS A 54 -7.81 5.78 5.49
N ALA A 55 -8.95 5.37 4.94
CA ALA A 55 -8.99 4.43 3.82
C ALA A 55 -8.28 5.03 2.60
N GLN A 56 -8.59 6.28 2.25
CA GLN A 56 -7.95 6.99 1.14
C GLN A 56 -6.45 7.16 1.34
N ASP A 57 -5.99 7.56 2.53
CA ASP A 57 -4.55 7.64 2.84
C ASP A 57 -3.86 6.29 2.67
N SER A 58 -4.51 5.21 3.09
CA SER A 58 -3.98 3.84 2.94
C SER A 58 -3.90 3.44 1.46
N THR A 59 -4.92 3.75 0.66
CA THR A 59 -4.89 3.53 -0.80
C THR A 59 -3.76 4.30 -1.46
N ASN A 60 -3.55 5.57 -1.08
CA ASN A 60 -2.47 6.40 -1.64
C ASN A 60 -1.09 5.79 -1.35
N LYS A 61 -0.86 5.32 -0.12
CA LYS A 61 0.38 4.63 0.25
C LYS A 61 0.57 3.34 -0.54
N ALA A 62 -0.50 2.57 -0.76
CA ALA A 62 -0.43 1.36 -1.58
C ALA A 62 -0.01 1.66 -3.02
N VAL A 63 -0.57 2.72 -3.62
CA VAL A 63 -0.17 3.19 -4.96
C VAL A 63 1.28 3.61 -4.98
N GLU A 64 1.75 4.36 -3.98
CA GLU A 64 3.15 4.79 -3.88
C GLU A 64 4.12 3.60 -3.89
N TYR A 65 3.84 2.57 -3.09
CA TYR A 65 4.67 1.36 -3.08
C TYR A 65 4.55 0.56 -4.37
N SER A 66 3.36 0.53 -5.00
CA SER A 66 3.17 -0.11 -6.30
C SER A 66 4.00 0.57 -7.40
N SER A 67 4.00 1.92 -7.46
CA SER A 67 4.75 2.65 -8.47
C SER A 67 6.27 2.47 -8.33
N LYS A 68 6.78 2.21 -7.13
CA LYS A 68 8.20 1.88 -6.88
C LYS A 68 8.60 0.50 -7.44
N ILE A 69 7.64 -0.35 -7.76
CA ILE A 69 7.88 -1.67 -8.39
C ILE A 69 8.10 -1.48 -9.90
N ASP A 70 7.33 -0.59 -10.52
CA ASP A 70 7.33 -0.36 -11.97
C ASP A 70 8.51 0.50 -12.44
N HIS A 71 8.97 1.46 -11.64
CA HIS A 71 10.01 2.41 -12.05
C HIS A 71 11.46 1.89 -12.02
N ASN A 72 11.73 0.70 -11.48
CA ASN A 72 13.11 0.17 -11.38
C ASN A 72 13.56 -0.66 -12.60
N HIS A 73 12.84 -0.61 -13.73
CA HIS A 73 13.24 -1.32 -14.97
C HIS A 73 13.97 -0.43 -16.00
N LEU A 74 14.19 0.87 -15.73
CA LEU A 74 14.62 1.84 -16.75
C LEU A 74 15.95 2.58 -16.52
N SER A 75 16.75 2.27 -15.50
CA SER A 75 18.15 2.72 -15.49
C SER A 75 19.03 1.70 -16.24
N LYS A 76 19.02 1.79 -17.58
CA LYS A 76 20.08 1.26 -18.45
C LYS A 76 21.18 2.30 -18.61
#